data_AF-M0BBV4-F1
#
_entry.id   AF-M0BBV4-F1
#
_cell.length_a   1.000
_cell.length_b   1.000
_cell.length_c   1.000
_cell.angle_alpha   90.00
_cell.angle_beta   90.00
_cell.angle_gamma   90.00
#
_symmetry.space_group_name_H-M   'P 1'
#
loop_
_entity.id
_entity.type
_entity.pdbx_description
1 polymer ?
#
loop_
_entity_poly.entity_id
_entity_poly.type
_entity_poly.pdbx_seq_one_letter_code
_entity_poly.pdbx_strand_id
1 'polypeptide(L)' 'MELTVTEGAPMSGELLNTAMERGNLPEGCLVVALMRDGEIRAPRGDTRICAGDEVTVFTDDASLSDAVQAFTGNHR' A
#
# COMPACT_ATOMS: atom_id res chain seq x y z
N MET A 1 -5.63 -9.06 -1.17
CA MET A 1 -5.70 -8.71 -2.61
C MET A 1 -4.35 -8.18 -3.05
N GLU A 2 -4.06 -8.25 -4.35
CA GLU A 2 -2.85 -7.70 -4.94
C GLU A 2 -3.19 -6.38 -5.64
N LEU A 3 -2.37 -5.35 -5.38
CA LEU A 3 -2.54 -4.00 -5.94
C LEU A 3 -1.20 -3.52 -6.49
N THR A 4 -1.24 -2.87 -7.65
CA THR A 4 -0.08 -2.15 -8.18
C THR A 4 -0.15 -0.70 -7.73
N VAL A 5 0.93 -0.21 -7.11
CA VAL A 5 1.01 1.15 -6.61
C VAL A 5 1.15 2.11 -7.78
N THR A 6 0.22 3.05 -7.91
CA THR A 6 0.24 4.03 -9.01
C THR A 6 1.10 5.25 -8.65
N GLU A 7 1.54 5.97 -9.68
CA GLU A 7 2.20 7.25 -9.50
C GLU A 7 1.20 8.26 -8.90
N GLY A 8 1.60 8.95 -7.83
CA GLY A 8 0.73 9.91 -7.14
C GLY A 8 -0.32 9.31 -6.20
N ALA A 9 -0.34 7.97 -6.01
CA ALA A 9 -1.15 7.37 -4.95
C ALA A 9 -0.71 7.86 -3.55
N PRO A 10 -1.63 7.95 -2.57
CA PRO A 10 -1.30 8.36 -1.19
C PRO A 10 -0.16 7.59 -0.53
N MET A 11 0.00 6.31 -0.90
CA MET A 11 1.09 5.46 -0.39
C MET A 11 2.41 5.64 -1.15
N SER A 12 2.39 6.22 -2.35
CA SER A 12 3.58 6.35 -3.20
C SER A 12 4.58 7.33 -2.60
N GLY A 13 5.79 6.85 -2.33
CA GLY A 13 6.86 7.63 -1.71
C GLY A 13 6.83 7.66 -0.18
N GLU A 14 5.82 7.07 0.47
CA GLU A 14 5.70 7.06 1.94
C GLU A 14 6.36 5.82 2.58
N LEU A 15 6.74 5.95 3.84
CA LEU A 15 7.09 4.81 4.69
C LEU A 15 5.80 4.22 5.28
N LEU A 16 5.72 2.90 5.43
CA LEU A 16 4.52 2.25 5.96
C LEU A 16 4.11 2.76 7.35
N ASN A 17 5.06 2.98 8.26
CA ASN A 17 4.79 3.53 9.58
C ASN A 17 4.27 4.97 9.51
N THR A 18 4.90 5.81 8.70
CA THR A 18 4.49 7.20 8.50
C THR A 18 3.09 7.27 7.87
N ALA A 19 2.80 6.40 6.90
CA ALA A 19 1.49 6.33 6.26
C ALA A 19 0.40 5.90 7.25
N MET A 20 0.69 4.97 8.15
CA MET A 20 -0.20 4.56 9.23
C MET A 20 -0.45 5.71 10.21
N GLU A 21 0.60 6.41 10.66
CA GLU A 21 0.48 7.57 11.56
C GLU A 21 -0.30 8.74 10.94
N ARG A 22 -0.20 8.92 9.62
CA ARG A 22 -0.90 9.97 8.86
C ARG A 22 -2.32 9.59 8.44
N GLY A 23 -2.71 8.32 8.60
CA GLY A 23 -3.99 7.80 8.12
C GLY A 23 -4.06 7.59 6.60
N ASN A 24 -2.93 7.60 5.90
CA ASN A 24 -2.88 7.24 4.47
C ASN A 24 -3.03 5.73 4.27
N LEU A 25 -2.56 4.92 5.23
CA LEU A 25 -2.87 3.49 5.29
C LEU A 25 -4.12 3.31 6.17
N PRO A 26 -5.25 2.85 5.62
CA PRO A 26 -6.48 2.70 6.39
C PRO A 26 -6.32 1.72 7.57
N GLU A 27 -7.03 1.98 8.66
CA GLU A 27 -7.13 1.02 9.75
C GLU A 27 -7.76 -0.29 9.24
N GLY A 28 -7.28 -1.42 9.76
CA GLY A 28 -7.66 -2.75 9.28
C GLY A 28 -6.90 -3.24 8.04
N CYS A 29 -6.04 -2.40 7.44
CA CYS A 29 -5.15 -2.82 6.36
C CYS A 29 -3.80 -3.35 6.87
N LEU A 30 -3.37 -4.48 6.31
CA LEU A 30 -2.06 -5.08 6.54
C LEU A 30 -1.39 -5.39 5.20
N VAL A 31 -0.27 -4.74 4.92
CA VAL A 31 0.60 -5.11 3.80
C VAL A 31 1.42 -6.33 4.21
N VAL A 32 1.23 -7.46 3.54
CA VAL A 32 1.90 -8.74 3.89
C VAL A 32 3.07 -9.07 2.98
N ALA A 33 3.07 -8.55 1.77
CA ALA A 33 4.14 -8.75 0.79
C ALA A 33 4.28 -7.51 -0.08
N LEU A 34 5.53 -7.24 -0.45
CA LEU A 34 5.90 -6.24 -1.42
C LEU A 34 6.77 -6.93 -2.48
N MET A 35 6.38 -6.84 -3.74
CA MET A 35 7.19 -7.24 -4.88
C MET A 35 7.73 -6.01 -5.60
N ARG A 36 9.05 -5.97 -5.79
CA ARG A 36 9.76 -4.95 -6.56
C ARG A 36 10.90 -5.59 -7.32
N ASP A 37 11.06 -5.24 -8.60
CA ASP A 37 12.13 -5.77 -9.46
C ASP A 37 12.18 -7.31 -9.53
N GLY A 38 11.02 -7.98 -9.40
CA GLY A 38 10.91 -9.44 -9.41
C GLY A 38 11.26 -10.13 -8.08
N GLU A 39 11.55 -9.38 -7.01
CA GLU A 39 11.82 -9.93 -5.68
C GLU A 39 10.66 -9.66 -4.72
N ILE A 40 10.22 -10.71 -4.02
CA ILE A 40 9.23 -10.59 -2.93
C ILE A 40 9.95 -10.35 -1.62
N ARG A 41 9.48 -9.35 -0.87
CA ARG A 41 10.02 -8.96 0.44
C ARG A 41 8.88 -8.83 1.44
N ALA A 42 9.11 -9.28 2.67
CA ALA A 42 8.21 -9.01 3.78
C ALA A 42 8.37 -7.53 4.20
N PRO A 43 7.31 -6.71 4.10
CA PRO A 43 7.38 -5.30 4.45
C PRO A 43 7.58 -5.10 5.96
N ARG A 44 8.21 -3.99 6.31
CA ARG A 44 8.46 -3.50 7.67
C ARG A 44 7.97 -2.07 7.79
N GLY A 45 7.86 -1.54 9.01
CA GLY A 45 7.41 -0.16 9.22
C GLY A 45 8.24 0.88 8.45
N ASP A 46 9.54 0.65 8.31
CA ASP A 46 10.49 1.50 7.57
C ASP A 46 10.58 1.17 6.07
N THR A 47 9.72 0.29 5.56
CA THR A 47 9.65 0.01 4.13
C THR A 47 9.01 1.18 3.40
N ARG A 48 9.75 1.73 2.43
CA ARG A 48 9.26 2.78 1.53
C ARG A 48 8.52 2.16 0.35
N ILE A 49 7.26 2.53 0.22
CA ILE A 49 6.42 2.17 -0.92
C ILE A 49 6.74 3.12 -2.08
N CYS A 50 6.85 2.58 -3.28
CA CYS A 50 7.17 3.32 -4.51
C CYS A 50 6.12 3.01 -5.59
N ALA A 51 5.94 3.92 -6.54
CA ALA A 51 5.14 3.65 -7.73
C ALA A 51 5.73 2.46 -8.51
N GLY A 52 4.86 1.60 -9.03
CA GLY A 52 5.23 0.36 -9.72
C GLY A 52 5.43 -0.84 -8.80
N ASP A 53 5.42 -0.65 -7.48
CA ASP A 53 5.39 -1.77 -6.53
C ASP A 53 4.12 -2.60 -6.71
N GLU A 54 4.24 -3.91 -6.53
CA GLU A 54 3.08 -4.78 -6.37
C GLU A 54 2.98 -5.21 -4.91
N VAL A 55 1.89 -4.83 -4.25
CA VAL A 55 1.67 -5.06 -2.83
C VAL A 55 0.52 -6.04 -2.63
N THR A 56 0.72 -7.00 -1.73
CA THR A 56 -0.37 -7.83 -1.23
C THR A 56 -0.89 -7.22 0.06
N VAL A 57 -2.17 -6.86 0.07
CA VAL A 57 -2.86 -6.22 1.20
C VAL A 57 -3.96 -7.13 1.71
N PHE A 58 -3.95 -7.39 3.02
CA PHE A 58 -5.09 -7.95 3.75
C PHE A 58 -5.89 -6.80 4.35
N THR A 59 -7.20 -6.85 4.20
CA THR A 59 -8.14 -5.88 4.77
C THR A 59 -9.50 -6.55 4.93
N ASP A 60 -10.34 -6.00 5.78
CA ASP A 60 -11.77 -6.33 5.81
C ASP A 60 -12.53 -5.64 4.65
N ASP A 61 -13.79 -6.05 4.46
CA ASP A 61 -14.67 -5.52 3.42
C ASP A 61 -15.01 -4.03 3.62
N ALA A 62 -15.01 -3.53 4.87
CA ALA A 62 -15.34 -2.14 5.15
C ALA A 62 -14.22 -1.21 4.70
N SER A 63 -12.97 -1.63 4.86
CA SER A 63 -11.77 -0.89 4.46
C SER A 63 -11.28 -1.20 3.04
N LEU A 64 -11.93 -2.12 2.31
CA LEU A 64 -11.56 -2.53 0.95
C LEU A 64 -11.41 -1.34 -0.01
N SER A 65 -12.41 -0.47 -0.07
CA SER A 65 -12.41 0.69 -0.99
C SER A 65 -11.29 1.67 -0.65
N ASP A 66 -11.09 1.93 0.64
CA ASP A 66 -10.07 2.85 1.13
C ASP A 66 -8.67 2.28 0.87
N ALA A 67 -8.49 0.97 1.05
CA ALA A 67 -7.25 0.27 0.73
C ALA A 67 -6.91 0.43 -0.75
N VAL A 68 -7.87 0.19 -1.64
CA VAL A 68 -7.67 0.38 -3.09
C VAL A 68 -7.26 1.83 -3.36
N GLN A 69 -8.00 2.82 -2.84
CA GLN A 69 -7.67 4.23 -3.03
C GLN A 69 -6.28 4.62 -2.50
N ALA A 70 -5.85 4.05 -1.37
CA ALA A 70 -4.55 4.35 -0.78
C ALA A 70 -3.39 3.95 -1.72
N PHE A 71 -3.52 2.82 -2.41
CA PHE A 71 -2.44 2.30 -3.28
C PHE A 71 -2.61 2.68 -4.76
N THR A 72 -3.83 2.90 -5.26
CA THR A 72 -4.07 3.23 -6.68
C THR A 72 -4.47 4.68 -6.93
N GLY A 73 -4.77 5.45 -5.87
CA GLY A 73 -5.30 6.81 -5.99
C GLY A 73 -6.67 6.88 -6.67
N ASN A 74 -7.14 8.10 -6.90
CA ASN A 74 -8.33 8.37 -7.72
C ASN A 74 -7.98 8.30 -9.21
N HIS A 75 -7.76 7.11 -9.73
CA HIS A 75 -7.65 6.91 -11.18
C HIS A 75 -8.91 6.22 -11.67
N ARG A 76 -9.77 7.04 -12.29
CA ARG A 76 -10.90 6.61 -13.12
C ARG A 76 -10.40 6.36 -14.54
#